data_AF-A0A4Z0YHA8-F1
#
_entry.id   AF-A0A4Z0YHA8-F1
#
_cell.length_a   1.000
_cell.length_b   1.000
_cell.length_c   1.000
_cell.angle_alpha   90.00
_cell.angle_beta   90.00
_cell.angle_gamma   90.00
#
_symmetry.space_group_name_H-M   'P 1'
#
loop_
_entity.id
_entity.type
_entity.pdbx_description
1 polymer ?
#
loop_
_entity_poly.entity_id
_entity_poly.type
_entity_poly.pdbx_seq_one_letter_code
_entity_poly.pdbx_strand_id
1 'polypeptide(L)'
;MKVDVKELLAASISSPPSTPAMTPTIARTRSRKIYQKARCLPDRIRGQPPRPNRSGRTYNHPVPLEEDDYFEQSDDSREQSDDSRSEISTPSPSRYNNDPFHAKHGVQLPPSTPQRPRLRPGISTPSSAPARLEPSGTINLNSSSEDVDDRIIEELKKVLPKAQLNKDEKGKEKVGTIYLLEVVPAGDLGQIIQKIGHTTKSPQARIKDINSQCKHLSTQREVVREGEDIPLYQRGERLVHAHLDDHLYDFACKCGKAHKEYFRVDTATAEGVIRFWSKFCKSKPYDDDGQLLPFWEHRLQQRNKLPYWDDEAPKGLSALESRRRRWEAFSNPTQSDIYWFWLTVMSAKAWPWRLHIIAGLQAVVIALFVSPDLFVSFALFLILLISVFKK
;
A
#
# COMPACT_ATOMS: atom_id res chain seq x y z
N MET A 1 1.13 12.10 25.42
CA MET A 1 -0.03 12.96 25.13
C MET A 1 -0.65 12.50 23.83
N LYS A 2 -1.86 11.91 23.88
CA LYS A 2 -2.62 11.52 22.68
C LYS A 2 -3.42 12.74 22.25
N VAL A 3 -3.09 13.34 21.12
CA VAL A 3 -3.86 14.42 20.52
C VAL A 3 -4.97 13.79 19.69
N ASP A 4 -6.22 14.02 20.10
CA ASP A 4 -7.41 13.53 19.42
C ASP A 4 -7.65 14.37 18.16
N VAL A 5 -7.63 13.71 16.99
CA VAL A 5 -7.81 14.35 15.68
C VAL A 5 -9.21 14.95 15.54
N LYS A 6 -10.17 14.58 16.39
CA LYS A 6 -11.50 15.20 16.43
C LYS A 6 -11.50 16.64 16.94
N GLU A 7 -10.50 17.06 17.71
CA GLU A 7 -10.47 18.38 18.34
C GLU A 7 -9.86 19.48 17.45
N LEU A 8 -9.08 19.11 16.43
CA LEU A 8 -8.49 20.05 15.47
C LEU A 8 -9.50 20.62 14.45
N LEU A 9 -10.75 20.17 14.46
CA LEU A 9 -11.81 20.67 13.55
C LEU A 9 -12.59 21.87 14.12
N ALA A 10 -12.32 22.32 15.35
CA ALA A 10 -13.09 23.40 15.99
C ALA A 10 -12.36 24.75 16.11
N ALA A 11 -11.07 24.85 15.81
CA ALA A 11 -10.30 26.09 16.06
C ALA A 11 -9.30 26.43 14.96
N SER A 12 -9.73 27.16 13.93
CA SER A 12 -8.86 28.06 13.16
C SER A 12 -9.67 28.94 12.21
N ILE A 13 -10.09 30.11 12.70
CA ILE A 13 -10.28 31.31 11.89
C ILE A 13 -9.25 32.31 12.40
N SER A 14 -8.07 32.34 11.77
CA SER A 14 -7.22 33.51 11.77
C SER A 14 -6.62 33.69 10.37
N SER A 15 -6.59 34.96 9.95
CA SER A 15 -6.49 35.42 8.57
C SER A 15 -5.16 35.07 7.87
N PRO A 16 -5.15 34.89 6.54
CA PRO A 16 -3.91 34.68 5.78
C PRO A 16 -3.20 36.01 5.43
N PRO A 17 -1.86 36.02 5.31
CA PRO A 17 -1.12 37.17 4.82
C PRO A 17 -1.14 37.25 3.28
N SER A 18 -1.08 38.49 2.80
CA SER A 18 -1.07 38.91 1.40
C SER A 18 0.10 38.35 0.59
N THR A 19 -0.19 37.77 -0.58
CA THR A 19 0.79 37.31 -1.58
C THR A 19 0.79 38.24 -2.81
N PRO A 20 1.95 38.56 -3.42
CA PRO A 20 2.03 39.50 -4.54
C PRO A 20 1.73 38.83 -5.90
N ALA A 21 1.35 39.69 -6.85
CA ALA A 21 0.89 39.36 -8.20
C ALA A 21 1.96 38.69 -9.08
N MET A 22 1.57 37.64 -9.80
CA MET A 22 2.31 37.11 -10.96
C MET A 22 1.51 37.30 -12.25
N THR A 23 2.22 37.77 -13.27
CA THR A 23 1.80 38.02 -14.65
C THR A 23 1.61 36.72 -15.44
N PRO A 24 0.66 36.64 -16.40
CA PRO A 24 0.38 35.41 -17.13
C PRO A 24 1.24 35.27 -18.39
N THR A 25 1.88 34.11 -18.54
CA THR A 25 2.52 33.66 -19.79
C THR A 25 1.54 32.79 -20.58
N ILE A 26 1.25 33.21 -21.81
CA ILE A 26 0.35 32.54 -22.75
C ILE A 26 1.02 31.27 -23.31
N ALA A 27 0.43 30.10 -23.07
CA ALA A 27 0.86 28.83 -23.65
C ALA A 27 -0.06 28.38 -24.80
N ARG A 28 0.57 28.06 -25.94
CA ARG A 28 -0.02 27.58 -27.19
C ARG A 28 -0.73 26.23 -27.03
N THR A 29 -1.98 26.16 -27.48
CA THR A 29 -2.77 24.94 -27.68
C THR A 29 -2.24 24.12 -28.86
N ARG A 30 -1.91 22.84 -28.65
CA ARG A 30 -1.72 21.84 -29.71
C ARG A 30 -2.88 20.85 -29.72
N SER A 31 -3.50 20.71 -30.89
CA SER A 31 -4.60 19.81 -31.21
C SER A 31 -4.32 18.35 -30.86
N ARG A 32 -5.22 17.75 -30.07
CA ARG A 32 -5.31 16.29 -29.88
C ARG A 32 -6.02 15.66 -31.08
N LYS A 33 -5.36 14.71 -31.75
CA LYS A 33 -6.00 13.78 -32.70
C LYS A 33 -6.68 12.68 -31.90
N ILE A 34 -7.98 12.51 -32.13
CA ILE A 34 -8.82 11.45 -31.56
C ILE A 34 -8.66 10.21 -32.46
N TYR A 35 -8.16 9.10 -31.92
CA TYR A 35 -8.24 7.79 -32.57
C TYR A 35 -9.49 7.05 -32.05
N GLN A 36 -10.49 6.88 -32.91
CA GLN A 36 -11.60 5.96 -32.66
C GLN A 36 -11.16 4.55 -33.07
N LYS A 37 -11.12 3.62 -32.11
CA LYS A 37 -10.86 2.19 -32.34
C LYS A 37 -12.20 1.46 -32.39
N ALA A 38 -12.52 0.93 -33.57
CA ALA A 38 -13.72 0.14 -33.84
C ALA A 38 -13.72 -1.18 -33.04
N ARG A 39 -14.86 -1.51 -32.42
CA ARG A 39 -15.12 -2.82 -31.81
C ARG A 39 -15.72 -3.75 -32.87
N CYS A 40 -15.07 -4.86 -33.15
CA CYS A 40 -15.68 -5.99 -33.84
C CYS A 40 -16.27 -6.95 -32.80
N LEU A 41 -17.57 -7.23 -32.93
CA LEU A 41 -18.31 -8.30 -32.24
C LEU A 41 -18.10 -9.62 -33.00
N PRO A 42 -17.95 -10.77 -32.32
CA PRO A 42 -18.19 -12.06 -32.96
C PRO A 42 -19.54 -12.66 -32.57
N ASP A 43 -20.07 -13.41 -33.53
CA ASP A 43 -21.39 -14.00 -33.61
C ASP A 43 -21.70 -15.07 -32.56
N ARG A 44 -22.98 -15.08 -32.20
CA ARG A 44 -23.65 -15.96 -31.26
C ARG A 44 -24.12 -17.23 -31.98
N ILE A 45 -23.36 -18.33 -31.90
CA ILE A 45 -23.86 -19.65 -32.30
C ILE A 45 -24.50 -20.36 -31.12
N ARG A 46 -25.77 -20.70 -31.32
CA ARG A 46 -26.71 -21.37 -30.43
C ARG A 46 -26.50 -22.89 -30.55
N GLY A 47 -26.23 -23.57 -29.44
CA GLY A 47 -26.19 -25.04 -29.38
C GLY A 47 -26.27 -25.56 -27.94
N GLN A 48 -27.41 -26.15 -27.59
CA GLN A 48 -27.64 -27.08 -26.47
C GLN A 48 -28.13 -28.40 -27.09
N PRO A 49 -28.17 -29.55 -26.38
CA PRO A 49 -27.44 -30.05 -25.20
C PRO A 49 -26.91 -31.51 -25.48
N PRO A 50 -26.45 -32.35 -24.49
CA PRO A 50 -27.34 -33.03 -23.54
C PRO A 50 -26.78 -33.23 -22.10
N ARG A 51 -27.69 -33.47 -21.14
CA ARG A 51 -27.43 -33.99 -19.77
C ARG A 51 -26.91 -35.44 -19.84
N PRO A 52 -26.16 -35.92 -18.83
CA PRO A 52 -26.80 -36.83 -17.86
C PRO A 52 -26.25 -36.83 -16.40
N ASN A 53 -27.12 -37.37 -15.53
CA ASN A 53 -26.88 -38.18 -14.32
C ASN A 53 -26.21 -37.63 -13.05
N ARG A 54 -27.08 -37.10 -12.18
CA ARG A 54 -27.47 -37.62 -10.85
C ARG A 54 -26.71 -38.87 -10.32
N SER A 55 -25.86 -38.63 -9.32
CA SER A 55 -25.63 -39.45 -8.12
C SER A 55 -24.85 -38.56 -7.13
N GLY A 56 -25.29 -38.22 -5.92
CA GLY A 56 -25.94 -39.05 -4.92
C GLY A 56 -24.90 -39.55 -3.91
N ARG A 57 -24.35 -38.67 -3.06
CA ARG A 57 -23.64 -39.05 -1.84
C ARG A 57 -23.57 -37.89 -0.85
N THR A 58 -24.54 -37.86 0.05
CA THR A 58 -24.51 -37.11 1.31
C THR A 58 -23.76 -37.95 2.34
N TYR A 59 -22.63 -37.44 2.85
CA TYR A 59 -22.05 -37.92 4.10
C TYR A 59 -22.28 -36.85 5.16
N ASN A 60 -23.25 -37.11 6.02
CA ASN A 60 -23.34 -36.51 7.33
C ASN A 60 -22.29 -37.21 8.21
N HIS A 61 -21.31 -36.47 8.68
CA HIS A 61 -20.53 -36.85 9.86
C HIS A 61 -20.67 -35.76 10.91
N PRO A 62 -21.02 -36.11 12.15
CA PRO A 62 -21.19 -35.15 13.25
C PRO A 62 -19.82 -34.60 13.68
N VAL A 63 -19.79 -33.29 13.93
CA VAL A 63 -18.68 -32.57 14.56
C VAL A 63 -18.73 -32.86 16.06
N PRO A 64 -17.66 -33.40 16.68
CA PRO A 64 -17.53 -33.41 18.12
C PRO A 64 -17.24 -31.99 18.64
N LEU A 65 -18.05 -31.57 19.60
CA LEU A 65 -17.73 -30.47 20.52
C LEU A 65 -16.60 -30.97 21.43
N GLU A 66 -15.40 -30.44 21.26
CA GLU A 66 -14.37 -30.45 22.31
C GLU A 66 -14.32 -29.02 22.88
N GLU A 67 -14.93 -28.91 24.06
CA GLU A 67 -14.62 -27.91 25.08
C GLU A 67 -13.23 -28.27 25.62
N ASP A 68 -12.27 -27.35 25.54
CA ASP A 68 -11.09 -27.39 26.40
C ASP A 68 -10.83 -25.98 26.92
N ASP A 69 -11.26 -25.83 28.18
CA ASP A 69 -10.78 -24.86 29.16
C ASP A 69 -9.26 -24.94 29.26
N TYR A 70 -8.57 -23.84 28.97
CA TYR A 70 -7.24 -23.58 29.54
C TYR A 70 -7.23 -22.20 30.17
N PHE A 71 -7.57 -22.22 31.46
CA PHE A 71 -7.20 -21.25 32.47
C PHE A 71 -5.69 -21.35 32.68
N GLU A 72 -4.92 -20.30 32.39
CA GLU A 72 -3.57 -20.15 32.96
C GLU A 72 -3.52 -18.90 33.82
N GLN A 73 -3.22 -19.16 35.09
CA GLN A 73 -3.09 -18.26 36.20
C GLN A 73 -2.07 -17.15 35.92
N SER A 74 -2.55 -15.92 36.08
CA SER A 74 -1.73 -14.76 36.38
C SER A 74 -1.13 -14.91 37.78
N ASP A 75 0.16 -15.22 37.86
CA ASP A 75 0.94 -15.00 39.07
C ASP A 75 1.36 -13.53 39.14
N ASP A 76 0.70 -12.87 40.08
CA ASP A 76 0.91 -11.52 40.55
C ASP A 76 1.74 -11.64 41.83
N SER A 77 2.98 -11.14 41.84
CA SER A 77 3.69 -10.76 43.07
C SER A 77 5.06 -10.10 42.84
N ARG A 78 5.21 -8.94 43.50
CA ARG A 78 6.41 -8.41 44.18
C ARG A 78 7.25 -7.40 43.38
N GLU A 79 7.12 -6.10 43.67
CA GLU A 79 7.86 -5.28 44.68
C GLU A 79 9.39 -5.40 44.48
N GLN A 80 10.24 -4.38 44.50
CA GLN A 80 10.19 -3.04 45.08
C GLN A 80 11.43 -2.26 44.56
N SER A 81 11.30 -0.92 44.55
CA SER A 81 12.33 0.11 44.85
C SER A 81 13.76 -0.01 44.30
N ASP A 82 14.25 1.04 43.63
CA ASP A 82 15.05 2.05 44.36
C ASP A 82 15.42 3.28 43.52
N ASP A 83 15.30 4.41 44.21
CA ASP A 83 15.90 5.70 43.92
C ASP A 83 17.41 5.58 43.65
N SER A 84 17.92 6.31 42.64
CA SER A 84 19.20 7.01 42.76
C SER A 84 19.43 8.00 41.62
N ARG A 85 19.14 9.25 41.97
CA ARG A 85 19.74 10.50 41.50
C ARG A 85 21.27 10.39 41.32
N SER A 86 21.78 10.76 40.15
CA SER A 86 23.05 11.48 40.06
C SER A 86 23.16 12.33 38.79
N GLU A 87 23.79 13.46 39.01
CA GLU A 87 23.89 14.65 38.19
C GLU A 87 25.07 14.62 37.21
N ILE A 88 24.93 15.40 36.13
CA ILE A 88 25.96 16.18 35.43
C ILE A 88 27.14 15.41 34.81
N SER A 89 27.24 15.46 33.48
CA SER A 89 28.36 16.14 32.78
C SER A 89 28.24 15.99 31.26
N THR A 90 27.95 17.11 30.59
CA THR A 90 28.32 17.36 29.20
C THR A 90 29.84 17.35 29.01
N PRO A 91 30.32 16.87 27.86
CA PRO A 91 31.40 17.57 27.18
C PRO A 91 31.08 17.87 25.70
N SER A 92 31.41 19.11 25.36
CA SER A 92 31.45 19.71 24.02
C SER A 92 32.52 19.08 23.10
N PRO A 93 32.47 19.37 21.78
CA PRO A 93 33.03 18.52 20.73
C PRO A 93 34.50 18.86 20.40
N SER A 94 35.31 17.83 20.13
CA SER A 94 36.68 18.01 19.63
C SER A 94 36.85 17.53 18.19
N ARG A 95 37.21 18.51 17.35
CA ARG A 95 38.13 18.49 16.20
C ARG A 95 38.32 17.17 15.44
N TYR A 96 37.78 17.13 14.23
CA TYR A 96 38.41 16.45 13.10
C TYR A 96 39.60 17.29 12.61
N ASN A 97 40.82 16.82 12.90
CA ASN A 97 42.01 17.26 12.19
C ASN A 97 42.16 16.39 10.93
N ASN A 98 42.20 17.06 9.79
CA ASN A 98 42.83 16.56 8.59
C ASN A 98 44.34 16.51 8.82
N ASP A 99 45.00 15.45 8.35
CA ASP A 99 46.38 15.58 7.89
C ASP A 99 46.63 14.70 6.65
N PRO A 100 47.45 15.17 5.68
CA PRO A 100 47.72 14.49 4.42
C PRO A 100 49.12 13.85 4.38
N PHE A 101 49.38 13.14 3.27
CA PHE A 101 50.67 12.81 2.65
C PHE A 101 51.31 11.42 2.82
N HIS A 102 51.65 10.90 1.62
CA HIS A 102 52.82 10.07 1.25
C HIS A 102 52.89 8.61 1.78
N ALA A 103 53.35 7.60 1.05
CA ALA A 103 53.88 7.48 -0.31
C ALA A 103 53.86 5.98 -0.73
N LYS A 104 53.84 5.78 -2.06
CA LYS A 104 54.57 4.78 -2.86
C LYS A 104 55.02 3.48 -2.15
N HIS A 105 54.59 2.33 -2.66
CA HIS A 105 55.51 1.25 -3.06
C HIS A 105 54.84 0.40 -4.15
N GLY A 106 55.50 0.32 -5.30
CA GLY A 106 55.13 -0.59 -6.38
C GLY A 106 55.65 -1.99 -6.10
N VAL A 107 54.87 -2.99 -6.52
CA VAL A 107 55.36 -4.33 -6.80
C VAL A 107 54.78 -4.76 -8.14
N GLN A 108 55.70 -4.95 -9.08
CA GLN A 108 55.49 -5.37 -10.46
C GLN A 108 55.45 -6.90 -10.46
N LEU A 109 54.34 -7.51 -10.88
CA LEU A 109 54.23 -8.96 -11.11
C LEU A 109 54.39 -9.25 -12.62
N PRO A 110 55.19 -10.25 -13.01
CA PRO A 110 55.42 -10.60 -14.41
C PRO A 110 54.24 -11.37 -15.03
N PRO A 111 54.08 -11.31 -16.36
CA PRO A 111 52.98 -11.94 -17.08
C PRO A 111 53.28 -13.43 -17.32
N SER A 112 52.28 -14.29 -17.13
CA SER A 112 52.32 -15.68 -17.59
C SER A 112 51.01 -16.01 -18.30
N THR A 113 51.12 -16.15 -19.62
CA THR A 113 50.09 -16.66 -20.53
C THR A 113 50.54 -18.04 -21.06
N PRO A 114 49.71 -18.81 -21.77
CA PRO A 114 48.77 -19.79 -21.25
C PRO A 114 49.18 -21.24 -21.63
N GLN A 115 49.04 -22.20 -20.71
CA GLN A 115 49.11 -23.62 -21.09
C GLN A 115 47.74 -24.16 -21.47
N ARG A 116 47.65 -24.52 -22.76
CA ARG A 116 46.55 -25.17 -23.48
C ARG A 116 46.35 -26.61 -22.98
N PRO A 117 45.19 -26.99 -22.40
CA PRO A 117 44.91 -28.39 -22.10
C PRO A 117 44.63 -29.17 -23.39
N ARG A 118 45.32 -30.31 -23.53
CA ARG A 118 45.12 -31.30 -24.59
C ARG A 118 43.71 -31.89 -24.51
N LEU A 119 42.99 -31.85 -25.64
CA LEU A 119 41.80 -32.66 -25.88
C LEU A 119 42.18 -34.15 -25.92
N ARG A 120 41.60 -34.95 -25.02
CA ARG A 120 41.56 -36.41 -25.12
C ARG A 120 40.25 -36.81 -25.80
N PRO A 121 40.27 -37.66 -26.85
CA PRO A 121 39.07 -38.24 -27.42
C PRO A 121 38.62 -39.49 -26.66
N GLY A 122 37.30 -39.62 -26.47
CA GLY A 122 36.59 -40.89 -26.40
C GLY A 122 36.52 -41.57 -25.03
N ILE A 123 35.31 -41.58 -24.44
CA ILE A 123 34.57 -42.80 -24.06
C ILE A 123 33.11 -42.37 -23.89
N SER A 124 32.25 -42.92 -24.74
CA SER A 124 30.81 -42.75 -24.72
C SER A 124 30.23 -43.67 -23.64
N THR A 125 29.84 -43.11 -22.49
CA THR A 125 29.02 -43.80 -21.49
C THR A 125 27.57 -43.33 -21.62
N PRO A 126 26.59 -44.23 -21.86
CA PRO A 126 25.18 -43.88 -21.85
C PRO A 126 24.70 -43.75 -20.39
N SER A 127 24.89 -42.56 -19.81
CA SER A 127 24.36 -42.23 -18.49
C SER A 127 22.86 -41.93 -18.60
N SER A 128 22.07 -42.97 -18.37
CA SER A 128 20.62 -42.85 -18.12
C SER A 128 20.40 -42.33 -16.71
N ALA A 129 20.65 -41.03 -16.50
CA ALA A 129 20.25 -40.35 -15.28
C ALA A 129 18.78 -39.89 -15.44
N PRO A 130 17.89 -40.17 -14.46
CA PRO A 130 16.53 -39.66 -14.50
C PRO A 130 16.59 -38.14 -14.43
N ALA A 131 15.90 -37.48 -15.38
CA ALA A 131 15.78 -36.04 -15.44
C ALA A 131 15.28 -35.52 -14.09
N ARG A 132 16.20 -34.93 -13.32
CA ARG A 132 15.89 -34.20 -12.10
C ARG A 132 15.10 -32.98 -12.53
N LEU A 133 13.80 -33.00 -12.26
CA LEU A 133 12.92 -31.83 -12.38
C LEU A 133 13.43 -30.78 -11.40
N GLU A 134 14.36 -29.94 -11.86
CA GLU A 134 14.81 -28.77 -11.12
C GLU A 134 13.61 -27.83 -10.98
N PRO A 135 13.20 -27.47 -9.75
CA PRO A 135 12.07 -26.57 -9.52
C PRO A 135 12.51 -25.14 -9.85
N SER A 136 12.55 -24.80 -11.14
CA SER A 136 12.75 -23.43 -11.59
C SER A 136 11.48 -22.62 -11.31
N GLY A 137 11.49 -21.80 -10.26
CA GLY A 137 10.40 -20.87 -9.98
C GLY A 137 10.24 -19.84 -11.10
N THR A 138 9.10 -19.83 -11.76
CA THR A 138 8.78 -18.89 -12.85
C THR A 138 8.19 -17.61 -12.28
N ILE A 139 8.64 -16.45 -12.78
CA ILE A 139 7.98 -15.16 -12.51
C ILE A 139 6.73 -15.10 -13.38
N ASN A 140 5.61 -14.68 -12.80
CA ASN A 140 4.40 -14.40 -13.57
C ASN A 140 4.54 -13.06 -14.32
N LEU A 141 5.31 -13.06 -15.41
CA LEU A 141 5.53 -11.88 -16.27
C LEU A 141 4.32 -11.55 -17.17
N ASN A 142 3.22 -12.27 -17.05
CA ASN A 142 2.06 -12.12 -17.93
C ASN A 142 1.08 -11.04 -17.47
N SER A 143 1.21 -10.53 -16.25
CA SER A 143 0.36 -9.45 -15.75
C SER A 143 0.89 -8.11 -16.25
N SER A 144 0.07 -7.37 -17.01
CA SER A 144 0.41 -5.99 -17.35
C SER A 144 0.36 -5.10 -16.11
N SER A 145 1.05 -3.95 -16.14
CA SER A 145 0.96 -3.01 -15.01
C SER A 145 -0.46 -2.49 -14.78
N GLU A 146 -1.31 -2.46 -15.82
CA GLU A 146 -2.71 -2.07 -15.70
C GLU A 146 -3.50 -3.12 -14.91
N ASP A 147 -3.25 -4.40 -15.16
CA ASP A 147 -3.90 -5.51 -14.44
C ASP A 147 -3.59 -5.46 -12.94
N VAL A 148 -2.37 -5.03 -12.57
CA VAL A 148 -2.00 -4.90 -11.15
C VAL A 148 -2.72 -3.72 -10.49
N ASP A 149 -2.79 -2.57 -11.17
CA ASP A 149 -3.52 -1.41 -10.63
C ASP A 149 -5.01 -1.74 -10.45
N ASP A 150 -5.61 -2.49 -11.38
CA ASP A 150 -7.00 -2.96 -11.27
C ASP A 150 -7.22 -3.92 -10.09
N ARG A 151 -6.28 -4.82 -9.80
CA ARG A 151 -6.35 -5.68 -8.59
C ARG A 151 -6.28 -4.89 -7.30
N ILE A 152 -5.43 -3.87 -7.25
CA ILE A 152 -5.36 -2.97 -6.08
C ILE A 152 -6.69 -2.25 -5.91
N ILE A 153 -7.28 -1.74 -6.99
CA ILE A 153 -8.59 -1.06 -6.97
C ILE A 153 -9.70 -2.01 -6.52
N GLU A 154 -9.72 -3.23 -7.03
CA GLU A 154 -10.69 -4.25 -6.65
C GLU A 154 -10.59 -4.54 -5.14
N GLU A 155 -9.37 -4.72 -4.62
CA GLU A 155 -9.18 -4.91 -3.19
C GLU A 155 -9.59 -3.67 -2.37
N LEU A 156 -9.27 -2.45 -2.81
CA LEU A 156 -9.73 -1.23 -2.12
C LEU A 156 -11.26 -1.09 -2.07
N LYS A 157 -11.96 -1.51 -3.12
CA LYS A 157 -13.43 -1.38 -3.24
C LYS A 157 -14.21 -2.50 -2.58
N LYS A 158 -13.56 -3.63 -2.30
CA LYS A 158 -14.19 -4.78 -1.68
C LYS A 158 -14.61 -4.45 -0.25
N VAL A 159 -15.88 -4.68 0.06
CA VAL A 159 -16.44 -4.45 1.41
C VAL A 159 -15.67 -5.26 2.45
N LEU A 160 -15.26 -4.62 3.54
CA LEU A 160 -14.64 -5.31 4.67
C LEU A 160 -15.69 -6.16 5.41
N PRO A 161 -15.41 -7.45 5.67
CA PRO A 161 -16.26 -8.25 6.53
C PRO A 161 -16.31 -7.63 7.94
N LYS A 162 -17.49 -7.64 8.59
CA LYS A 162 -17.65 -7.14 9.97
C LYS A 162 -16.62 -7.73 10.93
N ALA A 163 -16.25 -9.00 10.77
CA ALA A 163 -15.20 -9.65 11.56
C ALA A 163 -13.84 -8.92 11.56
N GLN A 164 -13.51 -8.21 10.47
CA GLN A 164 -12.29 -7.40 10.34
C GLN A 164 -12.43 -5.98 10.89
N LEU A 165 -13.66 -5.48 10.98
CA LEU A 165 -14.00 -4.19 11.59
C LEU A 165 -14.23 -4.31 13.10
N ASN A 166 -14.48 -5.54 13.57
CA ASN A 166 -14.85 -5.80 14.95
C ASN A 166 -13.75 -5.35 15.91
N LYS A 167 -14.21 -4.63 16.93
CA LYS A 167 -13.45 -4.38 18.14
C LYS A 167 -13.27 -5.69 18.92
N ASP A 168 -12.25 -5.77 19.75
CA ASP A 168 -12.11 -6.81 20.75
C ASP A 168 -13.25 -6.70 21.80
N GLU A 169 -13.30 -7.66 22.72
CA GLU A 169 -14.30 -7.71 23.80
C GLU A 169 -14.28 -6.44 24.68
N LYS A 170 -13.17 -5.71 24.69
CA LYS A 170 -12.97 -4.47 25.44
C LYS A 170 -13.28 -3.22 24.61
N GLY A 171 -13.84 -3.39 23.40
CA GLY A 171 -14.15 -2.28 22.49
C GLY A 171 -12.93 -1.62 21.85
N LYS A 172 -11.74 -2.20 21.96
CA LYS A 172 -10.52 -1.73 21.30
C LYS A 172 -10.42 -2.30 19.90
N GLU A 173 -9.83 -1.54 18.99
CA GLU A 173 -9.60 -1.97 17.63
C GLU A 173 -8.64 -3.17 17.59
N LYS A 174 -9.01 -4.24 16.87
CA LYS A 174 -8.12 -5.39 16.69
C LYS A 174 -6.93 -4.96 15.83
N VAL A 175 -5.74 -5.01 16.41
CA VAL A 175 -4.49 -4.74 15.73
C VAL A 175 -3.74 -6.03 15.40
N GLY A 176 -2.88 -5.95 14.40
CA GLY A 176 -1.96 -7.01 14.04
C GLY A 176 -0.78 -6.45 13.26
N THR A 177 0.19 -7.30 12.98
CA THR A 177 1.45 -6.93 12.36
C THR A 177 1.55 -7.57 10.98
N ILE A 178 1.93 -6.78 9.98
CA ILE A 178 2.38 -7.31 8.70
C ILE A 178 3.89 -7.54 8.82
N TYR A 179 4.34 -8.77 8.62
CA TYR A 179 5.75 -9.13 8.74
C TYR A 179 6.34 -9.46 7.36
N LEU A 180 7.66 -9.30 7.29
CA LEU A 180 8.50 -9.66 6.15
C LEU A 180 9.50 -10.72 6.59
N LEU A 181 9.57 -11.82 5.84
CA LEU A 181 10.52 -12.91 6.05
C LEU A 181 11.33 -13.15 4.77
N GLU A 182 12.65 -13.06 4.88
CA GLU A 182 13.57 -13.47 3.82
C GLU A 182 13.65 -15.00 3.74
N VAL A 183 13.50 -15.55 2.54
CA VAL A 183 13.44 -16.99 2.28
C VAL A 183 14.39 -17.35 1.16
N VAL A 184 15.12 -18.45 1.34
CA VAL A 184 15.90 -19.10 0.27
C VAL A 184 15.18 -20.41 -0.10
N PRO A 185 14.58 -20.53 -1.29
CA PRO A 185 13.88 -21.74 -1.70
C PRO A 185 14.82 -22.94 -1.78
N ALA A 186 14.36 -24.10 -1.32
CA ALA A 186 15.09 -25.36 -1.49
C ALA A 186 15.22 -25.69 -2.99
N GLY A 187 16.44 -25.55 -3.53
CA GLY A 187 16.75 -25.84 -4.95
C GLY A 187 17.28 -24.63 -5.72
N ASP A 188 17.07 -23.40 -5.23
CA ASP A 188 17.52 -22.17 -5.90
C ASP A 188 18.54 -21.44 -5.01
N LEU A 189 19.76 -22.01 -4.95
CA LEU A 189 20.78 -21.72 -3.93
C LEU A 189 21.34 -20.28 -3.92
N GLY A 190 20.88 -19.40 -4.80
CA GLY A 190 21.31 -17.99 -4.84
C GLY A 190 20.19 -16.98 -4.75
N GLN A 191 18.93 -17.43 -4.76
CA GLN A 191 17.78 -16.54 -4.85
C GLN A 191 17.15 -16.33 -3.46
N ILE A 192 17.17 -15.08 -3.00
CA ILE A 192 16.37 -14.64 -1.87
C ILE A 192 15.01 -14.16 -2.39
N ILE A 193 13.94 -14.70 -1.83
CA ILE A 193 12.55 -14.25 -2.05
C ILE A 193 11.96 -13.74 -0.73
N GLN A 194 10.93 -12.92 -0.85
CA GLN A 194 10.28 -12.27 0.28
C GLN A 194 8.94 -12.93 0.57
N LYS A 195 8.78 -13.49 1.76
CA LYS A 195 7.46 -13.91 2.26
C LYS A 195 6.83 -12.75 3.03
N ILE A 196 5.63 -12.35 2.62
CA ILE A 196 4.85 -11.29 3.27
C ILE A 196 3.59 -11.90 3.86
N GLY A 197 3.41 -11.75 5.17
CA GLY A 197 2.22 -12.25 5.84
C GLY A 197 1.75 -11.33 6.95
N HIS A 198 0.66 -11.71 7.62
CA HIS A 198 0.21 -11.03 8.83
C HIS A 198 0.08 -11.98 10.03
N THR A 199 0.09 -11.40 11.23
CA THR A 199 -0.12 -12.12 12.49
C THR A 199 -0.73 -11.20 13.56
N THR A 200 -1.54 -11.77 14.46
CA THR A 200 -1.96 -11.12 15.73
C THR A 200 -1.13 -11.61 16.92
N LYS A 201 -0.31 -12.64 16.71
CA LYS A 201 0.67 -13.18 17.67
C LYS A 201 2.06 -12.63 17.32
N SER A 202 3.08 -13.03 18.08
CA SER A 202 4.46 -12.70 17.73
C SER A 202 4.86 -13.27 16.34
N PRO A 203 5.57 -12.50 15.51
CA PRO A 203 6.09 -12.98 14.22
C PRO A 203 6.91 -14.27 14.33
N GLN A 204 7.67 -14.45 15.41
CA GLN A 204 8.47 -15.65 15.65
C GLN A 204 7.60 -16.90 15.85
N ALA A 205 6.47 -16.78 16.56
CA ALA A 205 5.53 -17.90 16.69
C ALA A 205 4.95 -18.28 15.31
N ARG A 206 4.58 -17.28 14.51
CA ARG A 206 4.08 -17.50 13.15
C ARG A 206 5.11 -18.16 12.25
N ILE A 207 6.39 -17.81 12.38
CA ILE A 207 7.48 -18.44 11.61
C ILE A 207 7.66 -19.90 11.99
N LYS A 208 7.58 -20.26 13.28
CA LYS A 208 7.59 -21.67 13.71
C LYS A 208 6.43 -22.45 13.08
N ASP A 209 5.24 -21.86 13.04
CA ASP A 209 4.08 -22.48 12.37
C ASP A 209 4.33 -22.69 10.88
N ILE A 210 4.90 -21.69 10.20
CA ILE A 210 5.24 -21.80 8.78
C ILE A 210 6.29 -22.90 8.58
N ASN A 211 7.37 -22.93 9.36
CA ASN A 211 8.43 -23.93 9.23
C ASN A 211 7.90 -25.36 9.45
N SER A 212 6.96 -25.54 10.38
CA SER A 212 6.32 -26.85 10.63
C SER A 212 5.39 -27.30 9.49
N GLN A 213 4.62 -26.37 8.91
CA GLN A 213 3.67 -26.66 7.83
C GLN A 213 4.34 -26.75 6.47
N CYS A 214 5.36 -25.93 6.25
CA CYS A 214 6.00 -25.66 4.97
C CYS A 214 7.48 -26.06 5.05
N LYS A 215 7.75 -27.38 4.96
CA LYS A 215 9.08 -28.02 5.04
C LYS A 215 10.08 -27.67 3.90
N HIS A 216 9.86 -26.57 3.19
CA HIS A 216 10.69 -26.10 2.07
C HIS A 216 11.59 -24.92 2.44
N LEU A 217 11.37 -24.31 3.61
CA LEU A 217 12.18 -23.23 4.12
C LEU A 217 13.39 -23.82 4.84
N SER A 218 14.49 -24.07 4.13
CA SER A 218 15.79 -24.01 4.80
C SER A 218 16.04 -22.52 5.06
N THR A 219 15.47 -22.01 6.14
CA THR A 219 15.68 -20.64 6.60
C THR A 219 17.12 -20.47 7.07
N GLN A 220 18.04 -20.39 6.11
CA GLN A 220 19.46 -20.09 6.41
C GLN A 220 19.65 -18.65 6.87
N ARG A 221 18.64 -17.78 6.71
CA ARG A 221 18.68 -16.39 7.16
C ARG A 221 17.26 -15.87 7.48
N GLU A 222 16.79 -16.07 8.71
CA GLU A 222 15.55 -15.46 9.19
C GLU A 222 15.82 -14.02 9.63
N VAL A 223 15.73 -13.07 8.71
CA VAL A 223 15.59 -11.66 9.09
C VAL A 223 14.10 -11.38 9.21
N VAL A 224 13.61 -11.42 10.44
CA VAL A 224 12.24 -11.02 10.74
C VAL A 224 12.24 -9.52 10.94
N ARG A 225 11.56 -8.82 10.05
CA ARG A 225 11.29 -7.40 10.27
C ARG A 225 9.87 -7.28 10.76
N GLU A 226 9.75 -7.03 12.06
CA GLU A 226 8.46 -6.79 12.69
C GLU A 226 7.93 -5.44 12.22
N GLY A 227 6.71 -5.46 11.69
CA GLY A 227 5.98 -4.24 11.41
C GLY A 227 5.43 -3.62 12.69
N GLU A 228 4.91 -2.41 12.55
CA GLU A 228 4.13 -1.78 13.61
C GLU A 228 2.76 -2.47 13.76
N ASP A 229 2.12 -2.30 14.92
CA ASP A 229 0.71 -2.65 15.08
C ASP A 229 -0.16 -1.79 14.15
N ILE A 230 -0.97 -2.46 13.34
CA ILE A 230 -1.77 -1.87 12.29
C ILE A 230 -3.22 -2.35 12.44
N PRO A 231 -4.21 -1.44 12.46
CA PRO A 231 -5.60 -1.83 12.29
C PRO A 231 -5.81 -2.32 10.86
N LEU A 232 -6.82 -3.17 10.63
CA LEU A 232 -7.10 -3.71 9.29
C LEU A 232 -5.89 -4.43 8.67
N TYR A 233 -5.01 -5.03 9.48
CA TYR A 233 -3.79 -5.72 9.03
C TYR A 233 -4.04 -6.76 7.92
N GLN A 234 -5.18 -7.47 7.95
CA GLN A 234 -5.58 -8.41 6.90
C GLN A 234 -5.84 -7.72 5.56
N ARG A 235 -6.37 -6.49 5.59
CA ARG A 235 -6.55 -5.69 4.39
C ARG A 235 -5.23 -5.14 3.88
N GLY A 236 -4.39 -4.65 4.80
CA GLY A 236 -3.05 -4.17 4.46
C GLY A 236 -2.22 -5.26 3.76
N GLU A 237 -2.22 -6.49 4.27
CA GLU A 237 -1.55 -7.63 3.62
C GLU A 237 -2.07 -7.87 2.19
N ARG A 238 -3.40 -7.95 2.00
CA ARG A 238 -3.99 -8.16 0.67
C ARG A 238 -3.62 -7.05 -0.31
N LEU A 239 -3.58 -5.81 0.15
CA LEU A 239 -3.17 -4.66 -0.67
C LEU A 239 -1.68 -4.74 -1.04
N VAL A 240 -0.82 -5.20 -0.11
CA VAL A 240 0.60 -5.47 -0.41
C VAL A 240 0.72 -6.60 -1.44
N HIS A 241 -0.01 -7.70 -1.28
CA HIS A 241 -0.02 -8.81 -2.22
C HIS A 241 -0.50 -8.38 -3.61
N ALA A 242 -1.61 -7.64 -3.67
CA ALA A 242 -2.13 -7.09 -4.92
C ALA A 242 -1.10 -6.17 -5.59
N HIS A 243 -0.39 -5.34 -4.84
CA HIS A 243 0.63 -4.43 -5.37
C HIS A 243 1.84 -5.17 -5.98
N LEU A 244 2.17 -6.34 -5.44
CA LEU A 244 3.32 -7.16 -5.83
C LEU A 244 2.92 -8.37 -6.69
N ASP A 245 1.69 -8.43 -7.21
CA ASP A 245 1.14 -9.61 -7.92
C ASP A 245 1.97 -10.01 -9.15
N ASP A 246 2.53 -9.05 -9.88
CA ASP A 246 3.45 -9.26 -11.01
C ASP A 246 4.86 -9.75 -10.60
N HIS A 247 5.15 -9.72 -9.30
CA HIS A 247 6.39 -10.22 -8.71
C HIS A 247 6.15 -11.50 -7.90
N LEU A 248 4.95 -12.10 -8.00
CA LEU A 248 4.64 -13.36 -7.32
C LEU A 248 5.62 -14.46 -7.78
N TYR A 249 6.22 -15.11 -6.80
CA TYR A 249 7.11 -16.25 -7.01
C TYR A 249 6.32 -17.54 -6.88
N ASP A 250 6.04 -18.18 -8.02
CA ASP A 250 5.34 -19.46 -8.06
C ASP A 250 6.33 -20.62 -7.97
N PHE A 251 6.10 -21.53 -7.04
CA PHE A 251 6.91 -22.72 -6.82
C PHE A 251 6.08 -23.87 -6.25
N ALA A 252 6.49 -25.09 -6.56
CA ALA A 252 5.88 -26.29 -6.01
C ALA A 252 6.29 -26.48 -4.54
N CYS A 253 5.48 -25.98 -3.62
CA CYS A 253 5.73 -26.18 -2.20
C CYS A 253 5.48 -27.64 -1.78
N LYS A 254 6.34 -28.18 -0.91
CA LYS A 254 6.18 -29.52 -0.31
C LYS A 254 4.89 -29.71 0.48
N CYS A 255 4.21 -28.63 0.89
CA CYS A 255 2.91 -28.73 1.55
C CYS A 255 1.75 -29.00 0.56
N GLY A 256 2.02 -28.99 -0.76
CA GLY A 256 1.03 -29.26 -1.80
C GLY A 256 0.07 -28.09 -2.08
N LYS A 257 0.25 -26.94 -1.43
CA LYS A 257 -0.58 -25.74 -1.64
C LYS A 257 0.14 -24.72 -2.51
N ALA A 258 -0.62 -24.01 -3.34
CA ALA A 258 -0.14 -22.82 -4.04
C ALA A 258 -0.08 -21.65 -3.04
N HIS A 259 1.08 -21.02 -2.92
CA HIS A 259 1.27 -19.87 -2.05
C HIS A 259 1.20 -18.57 -2.85
N LYS A 260 0.48 -17.56 -2.32
CA LYS A 260 0.31 -16.24 -2.96
C LYS A 260 1.07 -15.12 -2.25
N GLU A 261 1.97 -15.51 -1.38
CA GLU A 261 2.56 -14.67 -0.33
C GLU A 261 4.09 -14.59 -0.44
N TYR A 262 4.66 -15.12 -1.53
CA TYR A 262 6.10 -15.13 -1.80
C TYR A 262 6.38 -14.31 -3.04
N PHE A 263 7.34 -13.39 -2.95
CA PHE A 263 7.59 -12.39 -3.99
C PHE A 263 9.08 -12.31 -4.34
N ARG A 264 9.40 -12.18 -5.63
CA ARG A 264 10.77 -11.94 -6.12
C ARG A 264 11.06 -10.43 -6.17
N VAL A 265 11.21 -9.82 -5.00
CA VAL A 265 11.61 -8.41 -4.84
C VAL A 265 12.72 -8.29 -3.80
N ASP A 266 13.47 -7.20 -3.82
CA ASP A 266 14.41 -6.91 -2.74
C ASP A 266 13.69 -6.49 -1.46
N THR A 267 14.37 -6.65 -0.32
CA THR A 267 13.82 -6.38 1.01
C THR A 267 13.34 -4.92 1.15
N ALA A 268 14.10 -3.94 0.64
CA ALA A 268 13.76 -2.53 0.78
C ALA A 268 12.49 -2.16 0.01
N THR A 269 12.31 -2.74 -1.19
CA THR A 269 11.09 -2.59 -1.98
C THR A 269 9.88 -3.18 -1.24
N ALA A 270 9.99 -4.42 -0.72
CA ALA A 270 8.90 -5.05 0.03
C ALA A 270 8.51 -4.23 1.28
N GLU A 271 9.50 -3.77 2.05
CA GLU A 271 9.27 -2.88 3.20
C GLU A 271 8.61 -1.57 2.81
N GLY A 272 9.06 -0.96 1.70
CA GLY A 272 8.48 0.26 1.17
C GLY A 272 6.98 0.09 0.92
N VAL A 273 6.60 -1.02 0.27
CA VAL A 273 5.19 -1.34 -0.03
C VAL A 273 4.40 -1.63 1.24
N ILE A 274 4.94 -2.43 2.17
CA ILE A 274 4.31 -2.71 3.47
C ILE A 274 4.07 -1.42 4.24
N ARG A 275 5.10 -0.59 4.43
CA ARG A 275 5.02 0.66 5.20
C ARG A 275 3.96 1.61 4.64
N PHE A 276 3.86 1.71 3.33
CA PHE A 276 2.88 2.58 2.68
C PHE A 276 1.44 2.09 2.93
N TRP A 277 1.15 0.81 2.69
CA TRP A 277 -0.20 0.27 2.94
C TRP A 277 -0.56 0.22 4.43
N SER A 278 0.42 0.06 5.31
CA SER A 278 0.25 0.18 6.75
C SER A 278 -0.21 1.59 7.16
N LYS A 279 0.42 2.64 6.59
CA LYS A 279 -0.02 4.03 6.80
C LYS A 279 -1.44 4.27 6.29
N PHE A 280 -1.76 3.74 5.12
CA PHE A 280 -3.12 3.80 4.57
C PHE A 280 -4.14 3.17 5.54
N CYS A 281 -3.88 1.97 6.05
CA CYS A 281 -4.80 1.31 7.00
C CYS A 281 -4.95 2.10 8.32
N LYS A 282 -3.87 2.69 8.82
CA LYS A 282 -3.89 3.57 10.02
C LYS A 282 -4.72 4.83 9.83
N SER A 283 -4.91 5.31 8.60
CA SER A 283 -5.76 6.46 8.30
C SER A 283 -7.27 6.19 8.41
N LYS A 284 -7.66 4.94 8.72
CA LYS A 284 -9.05 4.47 8.82
C LYS A 284 -9.87 4.79 7.56
N PRO A 285 -9.50 4.20 6.42
CA PRO A 285 -10.08 4.59 5.15
C PRO A 285 -11.49 4.02 4.89
N TYR A 286 -12.02 3.23 5.83
CA TYR A 286 -13.31 2.57 5.71
C TYR A 286 -14.26 3.01 6.84
N ASP A 287 -15.56 2.95 6.57
CA ASP A 287 -16.61 3.19 7.56
C ASP A 287 -16.99 1.91 8.34
N ASP A 288 -17.98 2.03 9.23
CA ASP A 288 -18.46 0.94 10.08
C ASP A 288 -19.17 -0.19 9.30
N ASP A 289 -19.60 0.10 8.06
CA ASP A 289 -20.16 -0.90 7.13
C ASP A 289 -19.07 -1.56 6.27
N GLY A 290 -17.81 -1.15 6.45
CA GLY A 290 -16.66 -1.67 5.72
C GLY A 290 -16.53 -1.12 4.31
N GLN A 291 -17.26 -0.06 3.98
CA GLN A 291 -17.17 0.64 2.71
C GLN A 291 -16.06 1.68 2.76
N LEU A 292 -15.46 1.93 1.60
CA LEU A 292 -14.42 2.95 1.48
C LEU A 292 -15.04 4.35 1.68
N LEU A 293 -14.47 5.18 2.55
CA LEU A 293 -15.02 6.50 2.85
C LEU A 293 -15.08 7.38 1.58
N PRO A 294 -16.07 8.29 1.47
CA PRO A 294 -16.25 9.12 0.28
C PRO A 294 -15.01 9.91 -0.17
N PHE A 295 -14.19 10.36 0.78
CA PHE A 295 -12.91 11.02 0.49
C PHE A 295 -11.96 10.13 -0.32
N TRP A 296 -11.79 8.87 0.11
CA TRP A 296 -10.90 7.91 -0.52
C TRP A 296 -11.45 7.41 -1.85
N GLU A 297 -12.77 7.17 -1.94
CA GLU A 297 -13.41 6.81 -3.22
C GLU A 297 -13.27 7.95 -4.24
N HIS A 298 -13.49 9.20 -3.83
CA HIS A 298 -13.25 10.36 -4.70
C HIS A 298 -11.79 10.40 -5.17
N ARG A 299 -10.82 10.22 -4.27
CA ARG A 299 -9.40 10.18 -4.62
C ARG A 299 -9.08 9.04 -5.59
N LEU A 300 -9.70 7.89 -5.42
CA LEU A 300 -9.52 6.71 -6.26
C LEU A 300 -10.05 6.96 -7.69
N GLN A 301 -11.14 7.72 -7.82
CA GLN A 301 -11.71 8.14 -9.10
C GLN A 301 -10.87 9.23 -9.79
N GLN A 302 -10.26 10.13 -9.02
CA GLN A 302 -9.42 11.21 -9.55
C GLN A 302 -7.98 10.75 -9.87
N ARG A 303 -7.61 9.49 -9.58
CA ARG A 303 -6.23 9.00 -9.74
C ARG A 303 -5.67 9.26 -11.14
N ASN A 304 -6.43 9.01 -12.20
CA ASN A 304 -5.99 9.18 -13.59
C ASN A 304 -5.88 10.66 -14.04
N LYS A 305 -6.29 11.62 -13.20
CA LYS A 305 -6.25 13.05 -13.50
C LYS A 305 -5.13 13.79 -12.77
N LEU A 306 -4.48 13.13 -11.81
CA LEU A 306 -3.37 13.72 -11.09
C LEU A 306 -2.17 13.78 -12.05
N PRO A 307 -1.50 14.95 -12.19
CA PRO A 307 -0.39 15.14 -13.14
C PRO A 307 0.70 14.08 -13.02
N TYR A 308 0.86 13.52 -11.83
CA TYR A 308 1.81 12.47 -11.50
C TYR A 308 1.58 11.12 -12.21
N TRP A 309 0.42 10.92 -12.87
CA TRP A 309 0.03 9.63 -13.45
C TRP A 309 0.30 9.52 -14.96
N ASP A 310 0.50 10.64 -15.65
CA ASP A 310 0.70 10.70 -17.11
C ASP A 310 2.18 10.79 -17.53
N ASP A 311 3.10 10.96 -16.59
CA ASP A 311 4.53 11.03 -16.93
C ASP A 311 5.04 9.62 -17.25
N GLU A 312 5.50 9.43 -18.51
CA GLU A 312 6.36 8.31 -18.89
C GLU A 312 7.38 8.14 -17.77
N ALA A 313 7.32 6.99 -17.07
CA ALA A 313 8.20 6.67 -15.95
C ALA A 313 9.61 7.19 -16.28
N PRO A 314 10.21 8.08 -15.46
CA PRO A 314 11.47 8.70 -15.81
C PRO A 314 12.45 7.60 -16.24
N LYS A 315 13.02 7.73 -17.44
CA LYS A 315 13.75 6.66 -18.12
C LYS A 315 14.72 6.00 -17.14
N GLY A 316 14.48 4.72 -16.85
CA GLY A 316 15.30 3.93 -15.91
C GLY A 316 14.62 3.56 -14.59
N LEU A 317 13.43 4.07 -14.26
CA LEU A 317 12.65 3.57 -13.13
C LEU A 317 11.93 2.27 -13.50
N SER A 318 11.97 1.28 -12.60
CA SER A 318 11.22 0.03 -12.78
C SER A 318 9.71 0.32 -12.76
N ALA A 319 8.93 -0.49 -13.47
CA ALA A 319 7.47 -0.37 -13.48
C ALA A 319 6.89 -0.43 -12.06
N LEU A 320 7.47 -1.27 -11.20
CA LEU A 320 7.13 -1.38 -9.78
C LEU A 320 7.37 -0.08 -9.01
N GLU A 321 8.49 0.60 -9.22
CA GLU A 321 8.80 1.84 -8.52
C GLU A 321 7.86 2.99 -8.94
N SER A 322 7.54 3.08 -10.24
CA SER A 322 6.53 4.04 -10.71
C SER A 322 5.15 3.76 -10.11
N ARG A 323 4.74 2.48 -10.07
CA ARG A 323 3.51 2.05 -9.38
C ARG A 323 3.53 2.43 -7.90
N ARG A 324 4.63 2.12 -7.21
CA ARG A 324 4.84 2.46 -5.80
C ARG A 324 4.60 3.93 -5.55
N ARG A 325 5.21 4.83 -6.33
CA ARG A 325 5.04 6.28 -6.14
C ARG A 325 3.62 6.76 -6.41
N ARG A 326 2.94 6.24 -7.44
CA ARG A 326 1.54 6.60 -7.76
C ARG A 326 0.61 6.24 -6.60
N TRP A 327 0.76 5.03 -6.08
CA TRP A 327 -0.06 4.55 -4.96
C TRP A 327 0.35 5.14 -3.61
N GLU A 328 1.63 5.44 -3.40
CA GLU A 328 2.12 6.18 -2.23
C GLU A 328 1.48 7.58 -2.20
N ALA A 329 1.49 8.30 -3.32
CA ALA A 329 0.78 9.56 -3.45
C ALA A 329 -0.72 9.42 -3.22
N PHE A 330 -1.35 8.32 -3.66
CA PHE A 330 -2.75 8.03 -3.36
C PHE A 330 -2.99 7.86 -1.85
N SER A 331 -2.20 7.06 -1.14
CA SER A 331 -2.43 6.80 0.30
C SER A 331 -2.06 7.92 1.26
N ASN A 332 -1.22 8.86 0.82
CA ASN A 332 -0.71 9.92 1.67
C ASN A 332 -1.29 11.26 1.22
N PRO A 333 -2.55 11.57 1.60
CA PRO A 333 -3.20 12.79 1.20
C PRO A 333 -2.50 14.02 1.80
N THR A 334 -2.32 15.03 0.96
CA THR A 334 -1.94 16.36 1.43
C THR A 334 -3.14 17.05 2.07
N GLN A 335 -2.89 18.05 2.92
CA GLN A 335 -3.96 18.87 3.48
C GLN A 335 -4.78 19.56 2.38
N SER A 336 -4.13 20.00 1.30
CA SER A 336 -4.80 20.54 0.12
C SER A 336 -5.77 19.56 -0.52
N ASP A 337 -5.46 18.26 -0.57
CA ASP A 337 -6.38 17.26 -1.15
C ASP A 337 -7.66 17.15 -0.32
N ILE A 338 -7.54 17.21 0.99
CA ILE A 338 -8.68 17.16 1.93
C ILE A 338 -9.54 18.42 1.74
N TYR A 339 -8.94 19.61 1.70
CA TYR A 339 -9.67 20.86 1.45
C TYR A 339 -10.37 20.87 0.08
N TRP A 340 -9.68 20.43 -0.97
CA TRP A 340 -10.26 20.33 -2.31
C TRP A 340 -11.45 19.38 -2.34
N PHE A 341 -11.36 18.23 -1.67
CA PHE A 341 -12.49 17.32 -1.54
C PHE A 341 -13.69 18.02 -0.89
N TRP A 342 -13.51 18.63 0.27
CA TRP A 342 -14.61 19.34 0.94
C TRP A 342 -15.20 20.46 0.07
N LEU A 343 -14.35 21.24 -0.61
CA LEU A 343 -14.80 22.28 -1.53
C LEU A 343 -15.64 21.72 -2.67
N THR A 344 -15.22 20.60 -3.28
CA THR A 344 -15.98 19.95 -4.37
C THR A 344 -17.32 19.39 -3.88
N VAL A 345 -17.36 18.77 -2.70
CA VAL A 345 -18.59 18.23 -2.09
C VAL A 345 -19.56 19.37 -1.75
N MET A 346 -19.07 20.44 -1.12
CA MET A 346 -19.89 21.61 -0.77
C MET A 346 -20.41 22.31 -2.03
N SER A 347 -19.58 22.44 -3.05
CA SER A 347 -19.95 23.04 -4.33
C SER A 347 -21.00 22.21 -5.07
N ALA A 348 -20.87 20.88 -5.09
CA ALA A 348 -21.87 19.99 -5.67
C ALA A 348 -23.22 20.09 -4.93
N LYS A 349 -23.20 20.18 -3.59
CA LYS A 349 -24.41 20.36 -2.77
C LYS A 349 -25.05 21.74 -2.95
N ALA A 350 -24.23 22.77 -3.14
CA ALA A 350 -24.69 24.14 -3.41
C ALA A 350 -25.13 24.37 -4.87
N TRP A 351 -24.77 23.46 -5.79
CA TRP A 351 -25.03 23.60 -7.22
C TRP A 351 -26.52 23.80 -7.61
N PRO A 352 -27.50 23.12 -6.99
CA PRO A 352 -28.91 23.41 -7.24
C PRO A 352 -29.28 24.88 -6.95
N TRP A 353 -28.56 25.51 -6.03
CA TRP A 353 -28.74 26.90 -5.61
C TRP A 353 -27.89 27.89 -6.40
N ARG A 354 -27.17 27.46 -7.44
CA ARG A 354 -26.26 28.31 -8.21
C ARG A 354 -26.92 29.58 -8.75
N LEU A 355 -28.18 29.50 -9.20
CA LEU A 355 -28.91 30.67 -9.71
C LEU A 355 -29.26 31.64 -8.59
N HIS A 356 -29.63 31.13 -7.40
CA HIS A 356 -29.87 31.95 -6.22
C HIS A 356 -28.58 32.61 -5.72
N ILE A 357 -27.46 31.89 -5.74
CA ILE A 357 -26.14 32.43 -5.39
C ILE A 357 -25.73 33.53 -6.38
N ILE A 358 -25.87 33.30 -7.69
CA ILE A 358 -25.57 34.30 -8.72
C ILE A 358 -26.46 35.53 -8.56
N ALA A 359 -27.77 35.36 -8.39
CA ALA A 359 -28.69 36.47 -8.17
C ALA A 359 -28.36 37.25 -6.89
N GLY A 360 -28.00 36.54 -5.81
CA GLY A 360 -27.55 37.16 -4.56
C GLY A 360 -26.26 37.98 -4.74
N LEU A 361 -25.26 37.43 -5.41
CA LEU A 361 -24.01 38.15 -5.73
C LEU A 361 -24.28 39.36 -6.62
N GLN A 362 -25.13 39.22 -7.65
CA GLN A 362 -25.52 40.34 -8.51
C GLN A 362 -26.24 41.44 -7.72
N ALA A 363 -27.13 41.08 -6.79
CA ALA A 363 -27.79 42.04 -5.92
C ALA A 363 -26.80 42.79 -5.00
N VAL A 364 -25.77 42.11 -4.48
CA VAL A 364 -24.69 42.75 -3.70
C VAL A 364 -23.89 43.72 -4.54
N VAL A 365 -23.51 43.33 -5.76
CA VAL A 365 -22.76 44.22 -6.66
C VAL A 365 -23.58 45.48 -6.95
N ILE A 366 -24.87 45.33 -7.28
CA ILE A 366 -25.75 46.48 -7.50
C ILE A 366 -25.84 47.35 -6.22
N ALA A 367 -25.99 46.75 -5.04
CA ALA A 367 -26.06 47.47 -3.77
C ALA A 367 -24.77 48.29 -3.51
N LEU A 368 -23.59 47.72 -3.78
CA LEU A 368 -22.31 48.41 -3.64
C LEU A 368 -22.16 49.61 -4.59
N PHE A 369 -22.73 49.52 -5.80
CA PHE A 369 -22.74 50.65 -6.74
C PHE A 369 -23.76 51.74 -6.36
N VAL A 370 -24.89 51.36 -5.75
CA VAL A 370 -25.97 52.30 -5.38
C VAL A 370 -25.72 52.96 -4.03
N SER A 371 -25.12 52.24 -3.07
CA SER A 371 -24.81 52.73 -1.74
C SER A 371 -23.38 52.34 -1.36
N PRO A 372 -22.42 53.29 -1.36
CA PRO A 372 -21.03 53.00 -1.02
C PRO A 372 -20.82 52.62 0.46
N ASP A 373 -21.86 52.69 1.29
CA ASP A 373 -21.82 52.17 2.66
C ASP A 373 -21.73 50.63 2.65
N LEU A 374 -20.51 50.14 2.87
CA LEU A 374 -20.16 48.72 2.95
C LEU A 374 -20.95 47.99 4.03
N PHE A 375 -21.34 48.66 5.12
CA PHE A 375 -22.02 48.03 6.23
C PHE A 375 -23.45 47.63 5.87
N VAL A 376 -24.19 48.52 5.20
CA VAL A 376 -25.56 48.25 4.73
C VAL A 376 -25.56 47.14 3.68
N SER A 377 -24.61 47.17 2.75
CA SER A 377 -24.46 46.15 1.71
C SER A 377 -24.15 44.77 2.29
N PHE A 378 -23.27 44.69 3.28
CA PHE A 378 -22.93 43.43 3.95
C PHE A 378 -24.10 42.86 4.78
N ALA A 379 -24.85 43.72 5.49
CA ALA A 379 -26.03 43.31 6.25
C ALA A 379 -27.13 42.72 5.35
N LEU A 380 -27.41 43.36 4.20
CA LEU A 380 -28.37 42.85 3.22
C LEU A 380 -27.93 41.50 2.61
N PHE A 381 -26.64 41.34 2.34
CA PHE A 381 -26.09 40.06 1.88
C PHE A 381 -26.30 38.94 2.90
N LEU A 382 -25.97 39.18 4.18
CA LEU A 382 -26.16 38.21 5.25
C LEU A 382 -27.63 37.79 5.41
N ILE A 383 -28.57 38.73 5.33
CA ILE A 383 -30.02 38.45 5.41
C ILE A 383 -30.45 37.55 4.25
N LEU A 384 -30.00 37.84 3.02
CA LEU A 384 -30.27 37.00 1.85
C LEU A 384 -29.67 35.60 2.02
N LEU A 385 -28.44 35.52 2.51
CA LEU A 385 -27.74 34.26 2.72
C LEU A 385 -28.50 33.39 3.74
N ILE A 386 -28.84 33.95 4.91
CA ILE A 386 -29.63 33.26 5.94
C ILE A 386 -31.00 32.81 5.40
N SER A 387 -31.66 33.64 4.59
CA SER A 387 -32.99 33.31 4.03
C SER A 387 -32.94 32.15 3.02
N VAL A 388 -31.84 32.03 2.27
CA VAL A 388 -31.61 30.91 1.34
C VAL A 388 -31.32 29.61 2.09
N PHE A 389 -30.55 29.66 3.19
CA PHE A 389 -30.17 28.46 3.95
C PHE A 389 -31.20 27.99 4.99
N LYS A 390 -32.29 28.75 5.22
CA LYS A 390 -33.37 28.37 6.15
C LYS A 390 -34.46 27.49 5.52
N LYS A 391 -34.47 27.32 4.19
CA LYS A 391 -35.33 26.37 3.47
C LYS A 391 -34.57 25.08 3.18
#